data_AF-A0A326QXA9-F1
#
_entry.id   AF-A0A326QXA9-F1
#
_cell.length_a   1.000
_cell.length_b   1.000
_cell.length_c   1.000
_cell.angle_alpha   90.00
_cell.angle_beta   90.00
_cell.angle_gamma   90.00
#
_symmetry.space_group_name_H-M   'P 1'
#
loop_
_entity.id
_entity.type
_entity.pdbx_description
1 polymer ?
#
loop_
_entity_poly.entity_id
_entity_poly.type
_entity_poly.pdbx_seq_one_letter_code
_entity_poly.pdbx_strand_id
1 'polypeptide(L)'
;MRNPLNHRGHHNSHGPSSAAQGSAIVEVLVFTVMITIVLVSTGAIFNGISRRTVSTRQQVVMQSSIDDNLREIKTLARRFTCCSAVCSTTPPTTFGVVSGVTQPCATNNPLDDRYYFPQVDLASTTANFPSTTTPSEPLAVEQLCAANNNTAFLTPFQTAVNAIPQPANATRTTSIQPERILRVTFTDNNLSNRVVRVENIIPQMAYFCP
;
A
#
# COMPACT_ATOMS: atom_id res chain seq x y z
N MET A 1 -77.16 97.13 1.58
CA MET A 1 -77.35 96.60 0.22
C MET A 1 -76.91 95.14 0.24
N ARG A 2 -77.86 94.21 0.42
CA ARG A 2 -78.38 93.27 -0.59
C ARG A 2 -77.34 92.30 -1.21
N ASN A 3 -77.30 91.11 -0.57
CA ASN A 3 -77.59 89.78 -1.14
C ASN A 3 -76.48 89.01 -1.94
N PRO A 4 -76.58 87.65 -2.14
CA PRO A 4 -76.23 86.58 -1.16
C PRO A 4 -75.63 85.29 -1.84
N LEU A 5 -75.72 84.12 -1.17
CA LEU A 5 -75.76 82.71 -1.69
C LEU A 5 -74.40 82.07 -2.10
N ASN A 6 -74.07 80.78 -1.91
CA ASN A 6 -74.72 79.57 -1.36
C ASN A 6 -73.66 78.43 -1.26
N HIS A 7 -74.05 77.31 -0.62
CA HIS A 7 -73.53 75.93 -0.76
C HIS A 7 -72.19 75.52 -0.12
N ARG A 8 -71.96 74.27 0.31
CA ARG A 8 -72.73 73.06 0.71
C ARG A 8 -71.64 72.06 1.18
N GLY A 9 -71.98 71.10 2.04
CA GLY A 9 -71.04 70.26 2.80
C GLY A 9 -70.07 69.37 2.00
N HIS A 10 -69.11 68.77 2.71
CA HIS A 10 -69.07 67.31 2.94
C HIS A 10 -67.91 66.91 3.87
N HIS A 11 -68.23 65.98 4.78
CA HIS A 11 -67.30 65.14 5.53
C HIS A 11 -66.27 64.49 4.61
N ASN A 12 -65.00 64.47 5.04
CA ASN A 12 -64.06 63.44 4.61
C ASN A 12 -63.43 62.74 5.82
N SER A 13 -63.81 61.48 5.91
CA SER A 13 -63.34 60.39 6.73
C SER A 13 -61.83 60.14 6.58
N HIS A 14 -61.19 59.81 7.69
CA HIS A 14 -59.89 59.17 7.74
C HIS A 14 -59.92 57.85 6.96
N GLY A 15 -59.03 57.70 5.99
CA GLY A 15 -58.70 56.42 5.35
C GLY A 15 -57.30 55.98 5.78
N PRO A 16 -57.09 54.69 6.12
CA PRO A 16 -55.79 54.17 6.51
C PRO A 16 -54.85 53.99 5.30
N SER A 17 -53.57 53.98 5.62
CA SER A 17 -52.39 53.88 4.77
C SER A 17 -52.44 52.75 3.72
N SER A 18 -52.41 53.10 2.44
CA SER A 18 -52.07 52.17 1.35
C SER A 18 -50.61 52.33 0.95
N ALA A 19 -49.73 51.62 1.65
CA ALA A 19 -48.35 51.37 1.25
C ALA A 19 -47.87 50.02 1.82
N ALA A 20 -48.54 48.92 1.46
CA ALA A 20 -48.20 47.58 1.98
C ALA A 20 -48.47 46.43 1.01
N GLN A 21 -48.60 46.68 -0.30
CA GLN A 21 -48.77 45.60 -1.30
C GLN A 21 -47.54 45.39 -2.20
N GLY A 22 -46.61 46.34 -2.25
CA GLY A 22 -45.37 46.20 -3.02
C GLY A 22 -44.21 45.50 -2.28
N SER A 23 -44.17 45.56 -0.93
CA SER A 23 -43.06 44.99 -0.16
C SER A 23 -43.19 43.49 0.09
N ALA A 24 -44.40 42.97 0.28
CA ALA A 24 -44.63 41.56 0.60
C ALA A 24 -44.25 40.60 -0.54
N ILE A 25 -44.49 41.01 -1.79
CA ILE A 25 -44.15 40.19 -2.97
C ILE A 25 -42.62 40.16 -3.17
N VAL A 26 -41.96 41.30 -2.99
CA VAL A 26 -40.50 41.40 -3.10
C VAL A 26 -39.81 40.60 -2.00
N GLU A 27 -40.33 40.63 -0.78
CA GLU A 27 -39.77 39.90 0.36
C GLU A 27 -39.86 38.37 0.19
N VAL A 28 -41.01 37.86 -0.29
CA VAL A 28 -41.18 36.43 -0.60
C VAL A 28 -40.23 35.99 -1.72
N LEU A 29 -40.03 36.83 -2.73
CA LEU A 29 -39.15 36.51 -3.84
C LEU A 29 -37.68 36.47 -3.41
N VAL A 30 -37.24 37.41 -2.56
CA VAL A 30 -35.90 37.43 -1.97
C VAL A 30 -35.65 36.21 -1.08
N PHE A 31 -36.61 35.82 -0.24
CA PHE A 31 -36.49 34.61 0.59
C PHE A 31 -36.39 33.34 -0.25
N THR A 32 -37.18 33.23 -1.32
CA THR A 32 -37.18 32.05 -2.20
C THR A 32 -35.85 31.92 -2.98
N VAL A 33 -35.30 33.05 -3.43
CA VAL A 33 -33.99 33.09 -4.10
C VAL A 33 -32.87 32.75 -3.12
N MET A 34 -32.90 33.28 -1.90
CA MET A 34 -31.94 32.93 -0.85
C MET A 34 -31.98 31.43 -0.51
N ILE A 35 -33.17 30.85 -0.35
CA ILE A 35 -33.34 29.43 -0.05
C ILE A 35 -32.83 28.55 -1.20
N THR A 36 -33.13 28.90 -2.45
CA THR A 36 -32.65 28.12 -3.61
C THR A 36 -31.14 28.18 -3.76
N ILE A 37 -30.52 29.34 -3.54
CA ILE A 37 -29.05 29.47 -3.54
C ILE A 37 -28.41 28.63 -2.44
N VAL A 38 -28.97 28.64 -1.22
CA VAL A 38 -28.46 27.84 -0.10
C VAL A 38 -28.62 26.34 -0.35
N LEU A 39 -29.75 25.89 -0.92
CA LEU A 39 -29.96 24.48 -1.23
C LEU A 39 -29.05 23.97 -2.35
N VAL A 40 -28.85 24.76 -3.41
CA VAL A 40 -27.96 24.41 -4.53
C VAL A 40 -26.50 24.35 -4.08
N SER A 41 -26.05 25.33 -3.30
CA SER A 41 -24.67 25.37 -2.77
C SER A 41 -24.40 24.22 -1.80
N THR A 42 -25.35 23.90 -0.92
CA THR A 42 -25.25 22.78 0.02
C THR A 42 -25.20 21.43 -0.71
N GLY A 43 -26.02 21.22 -1.74
CA GLY A 43 -26.02 19.99 -2.54
C GLY A 43 -24.73 19.73 -3.32
N ALA A 44 -24.06 20.78 -3.80
CA ALA A 44 -22.76 20.66 -4.45
C ALA A 44 -21.64 20.24 -3.47
N ILE A 45 -21.68 20.77 -2.25
CA ILE A 45 -20.71 20.45 -1.19
C ILE A 45 -20.86 18.99 -0.74
N PHE A 46 -22.09 18.49 -0.53
CA PHE A 46 -22.31 17.10 -0.13
C PHE A 46 -21.87 16.07 -1.18
N ASN A 47 -22.06 16.37 -2.47
CA ASN A 47 -21.56 15.53 -3.56
C ASN A 47 -20.02 15.54 -3.64
N GLY A 48 -19.39 16.69 -3.39
CA GLY A 48 -17.92 16.81 -3.31
C GLY A 48 -17.32 16.03 -2.15
N ILE A 49 -17.93 16.10 -0.96
CA ILE A 49 -17.47 15.38 0.24
C ILE A 49 -17.62 13.87 0.08
N SER A 50 -18.71 13.40 -0.53
CA SER A 50 -18.94 11.96 -0.76
C SER A 50 -17.86 11.35 -1.65
N ARG A 51 -17.47 12.03 -2.74
CA ARG A 51 -16.38 11.58 -3.63
C ARG A 51 -15.01 11.62 -2.94
N ARG A 52 -14.72 12.67 -2.17
CA ARG A 52 -13.47 12.77 -1.39
C ARG A 52 -13.37 11.68 -0.32
N THR A 53 -14.48 11.34 0.33
CA THR A 53 -14.50 10.31 1.38
C THR A 53 -14.22 8.92 0.81
N VAL A 54 -14.78 8.58 -0.35
CA VAL A 54 -14.52 7.28 -1.01
C VAL A 54 -13.06 7.17 -1.47
N SER A 55 -12.52 8.22 -2.09
CA SER A 55 -11.11 8.25 -2.52
C SER A 55 -10.14 8.13 -1.34
N THR A 56 -10.43 8.80 -0.23
CA THR A 56 -9.61 8.73 0.99
C THR A 56 -9.64 7.32 1.59
N ARG A 57 -10.82 6.70 1.66
CA ARG A 57 -10.97 5.32 2.16
C ARG A 57 -10.18 4.32 1.30
N GLN A 58 -10.25 4.46 -0.02
CA GLN A 58 -9.49 3.60 -0.93
C GLN A 58 -7.98 3.75 -0.75
N GLN A 59 -7.48 4.98 -0.53
CA GLN A 59 -6.07 5.22 -0.26
C GLN A 59 -5.60 4.61 1.07
N VAL A 60 -6.40 4.74 2.14
CA VAL A 60 -6.08 4.13 3.44
C VAL A 60 -6.02 2.61 3.35
N VAL A 61 -7.00 1.99 2.68
CA VAL A 61 -7.02 0.53 2.46
C VAL A 61 -5.82 0.08 1.63
N MET A 62 -5.47 0.82 0.57
CA MET A 62 -4.31 0.51 -0.26
C MET A 62 -3.01 0.57 0.54
N GLN A 63 -2.78 1.64 1.32
CA GLN A 63 -1.56 1.80 2.12
C GLN A 63 -1.44 0.70 3.17
N SER A 64 -2.53 0.41 3.91
CA SER A 64 -2.55 -0.69 4.87
C SER A 64 -2.24 -2.03 4.19
N SER A 65 -2.81 -2.28 3.01
CA SER A 65 -2.57 -3.53 2.28
C SER A 65 -1.14 -3.64 1.77
N ILE A 66 -0.53 -2.53 1.32
CA ILE A 66 0.90 -2.48 0.95
C ILE A 66 1.78 -2.76 2.17
N ASP A 67 1.47 -2.21 3.34
CA ASP A 67 2.23 -2.44 4.57
C ASP A 67 2.17 -3.90 5.02
N ASP A 68 0.99 -4.51 5.00
CA ASP A 68 0.83 -5.93 5.29
C ASP A 68 1.60 -6.80 4.29
N ASN A 69 1.55 -6.46 3.01
CA ASN A 69 2.29 -7.14 1.97
C ASN A 69 3.81 -7.04 2.18
N LEU A 70 4.31 -5.86 2.53
CA LEU A 70 5.71 -5.65 2.85
C LEU A 70 6.15 -6.40 4.11
N ARG A 71 5.28 -6.50 5.11
CA ARG A 71 5.54 -7.30 6.31
C ARG A 71 5.70 -8.78 5.97
N GLU A 72 4.88 -9.31 5.07
CA GLU A 72 4.99 -10.70 4.60
C GLU A 72 6.30 -10.91 3.83
N ILE A 73 6.63 -10.00 2.91
CA ILE A 73 7.90 -10.05 2.16
C ILE A 73 9.11 -10.01 3.10
N LYS A 74 9.11 -9.12 4.10
CA LYS A 74 10.17 -9.05 5.11
C LYS A 74 10.26 -10.32 5.95
N THR A 75 9.15 -11.03 6.13
CA THR A 75 9.14 -12.33 6.82
C THR A 75 9.78 -13.41 5.96
N LEU A 76 9.49 -13.46 4.66
CA LEU A 76 10.21 -14.33 3.71
C LEU A 76 11.71 -14.00 3.67
N ALA A 77 12.07 -12.71 3.63
CA ALA A 77 13.46 -12.25 3.59
C ALA A 77 14.27 -12.70 4.82
N ARG A 78 13.64 -12.75 5.99
CA ARG A 78 14.25 -13.28 7.23
C ARG A 78 14.38 -14.80 7.21
N ARG A 79 13.47 -15.52 6.57
CA ARG A 79 13.51 -16.98 6.45
C ARG A 79 14.38 -17.47 5.30
N PHE A 80 14.86 -16.57 4.46
CA PHE A 80 15.69 -16.92 3.32
C PHE A 80 17.03 -17.47 3.77
N THR A 81 17.35 -18.70 3.36
CA THR A 81 18.60 -19.41 3.67
C THR A 81 19.04 -20.24 2.47
N CYS A 82 20.33 -20.56 2.39
CA CYS A 82 20.94 -21.36 1.32
C CYS A 82 21.64 -22.62 1.83
N CYS A 83 21.07 -23.30 2.83
CA CYS A 83 21.57 -24.61 3.21
C CYS A 83 21.56 -25.60 2.05
N SER A 84 22.46 -26.58 2.08
CA SER A 84 22.47 -27.67 1.10
C SER A 84 22.62 -27.16 -0.32
N ALA A 85 23.40 -26.09 -0.49
CA ALA A 85 23.65 -25.44 -1.76
C ALA A 85 22.42 -24.91 -2.52
N VAL A 86 21.25 -24.84 -1.89
CA VAL A 86 20.01 -24.38 -2.55
C VAL A 86 19.32 -23.34 -1.68
N CYS A 87 19.07 -22.16 -2.26
CA CYS A 87 18.39 -21.10 -1.56
C CYS A 87 16.86 -21.28 -1.52
N SER A 88 16.26 -21.04 -0.36
CA SER A 88 14.83 -21.19 -0.13
C SER A 88 14.32 -20.23 0.95
N THR A 89 13.05 -19.85 0.87
CA THR A 89 12.33 -19.13 1.95
C THR A 89 11.60 -20.08 2.90
N THR A 90 11.56 -21.38 2.59
CA THR A 90 10.92 -22.40 3.41
C THR A 90 11.92 -22.89 4.45
N PRO A 91 11.59 -22.80 5.75
CA PRO A 91 12.47 -23.30 6.80
C PRO A 91 12.79 -24.79 6.59
N PRO A 92 14.04 -25.21 6.81
CA PRO A 92 14.44 -26.61 6.68
C PRO A 92 13.71 -27.48 7.70
N THR A 93 13.25 -28.65 7.25
CA THR A 93 12.60 -29.65 8.11
C THR A 93 13.60 -30.65 8.70
N THR A 94 14.75 -30.81 8.06
CA THR A 94 15.88 -31.63 8.50
C THR A 94 17.05 -30.72 8.90
N PHE A 95 17.41 -30.72 10.18
CA PHE A 95 18.45 -29.87 10.75
C PHE A 95 19.10 -30.54 11.95
N GLY A 96 20.30 -30.08 12.34
CA GLY A 96 21.02 -30.63 13.49
C GLY A 96 21.53 -32.05 13.23
N VAL A 97 21.41 -32.97 14.18
CA VAL A 97 21.86 -34.35 14.03
C VAL A 97 20.64 -35.26 13.84
N VAL A 98 20.57 -35.94 12.69
CA VAL A 98 19.50 -36.89 12.35
C VAL A 98 20.14 -38.26 12.13
N SER A 99 19.68 -39.27 12.89
CA SER A 99 20.21 -40.64 12.81
C SER A 99 21.75 -40.73 12.94
N GLY A 100 22.34 -39.89 13.79
CA GLY A 100 23.79 -39.82 14.00
C GLY A 100 24.57 -39.04 12.93
N VAL A 101 23.88 -38.43 11.97
CA VAL A 101 24.46 -37.66 10.88
C VAL A 101 24.13 -36.18 11.02
N THR A 102 25.15 -35.32 11.13
CA THR A 102 24.97 -33.86 11.17
C THR A 102 24.54 -33.35 9.80
N GLN A 103 23.41 -32.65 9.77
CA GLN A 103 22.80 -32.10 8.57
C GLN A 103 23.45 -30.74 8.22
N PRO A 104 23.47 -30.35 6.93
CA PRO A 104 24.02 -29.05 6.52
C PRO A 104 23.37 -27.86 7.22
N CYS A 105 22.04 -27.84 7.35
CA CYS A 105 21.37 -26.85 8.19
C CYS A 105 21.60 -27.16 9.66
N ALA A 106 22.16 -26.22 10.41
CA ALA A 106 22.36 -26.35 11.85
C ALA A 106 21.04 -26.23 12.64
N THR A 107 20.10 -25.40 12.16
CA THR A 107 18.87 -25.06 12.86
C THR A 107 17.77 -24.67 11.89
N ASN A 108 16.51 -24.76 12.31
CA ASN A 108 15.35 -24.23 11.59
C ASN A 108 14.88 -22.86 12.14
N ASN A 109 15.59 -22.30 13.11
CA ASN A 109 15.25 -21.03 13.75
C ASN A 109 15.91 -19.84 13.02
N PRO A 110 15.16 -18.98 12.30
CA PRO A 110 15.72 -17.84 11.58
C PRO A 110 16.27 -16.72 12.48
N LEU A 111 16.15 -16.84 13.81
CA LEU A 111 16.73 -15.89 14.76
C LEU A 111 18.14 -16.30 15.23
N ASP A 112 18.61 -17.48 14.82
CA ASP A 112 19.95 -17.98 15.13
C ASP A 112 20.84 -17.78 13.90
N ASP A 113 22.01 -17.18 14.05
CA ASP A 113 22.93 -16.91 12.93
C ASP A 113 23.34 -18.19 12.18
N ARG A 114 23.34 -19.34 12.88
CA ARG A 114 23.61 -20.66 12.29
C ARG A 114 22.53 -21.13 11.31
N TYR A 115 21.40 -20.42 11.22
CA TYR A 115 20.36 -20.67 10.23
C TYR A 115 20.80 -20.32 8.80
N TYR A 116 21.64 -19.30 8.67
CA TYR A 116 22.05 -18.76 7.38
C TYR A 116 23.31 -19.44 6.84
N PHE A 117 24.12 -20.05 7.71
CA PHE A 117 25.38 -20.66 7.30
C PHE A 117 25.45 -22.15 7.67
N PRO A 118 25.65 -23.05 6.69
CA PRO A 118 25.88 -24.47 6.98
C PRO A 118 27.18 -24.66 7.77
N GLN A 119 27.16 -25.48 8.82
CA GLN A 119 28.34 -25.70 9.66
C GLN A 119 29.10 -27.00 9.35
N VAL A 120 28.53 -27.85 8.51
CA VAL A 120 29.04 -29.19 8.21
C VAL A 120 28.69 -29.58 6.78
N ASP A 121 29.64 -30.25 6.15
CA ASP A 121 29.48 -30.82 4.82
C ASP A 121 28.87 -32.21 4.93
N LEU A 122 27.87 -32.49 4.10
CA LEU A 122 27.27 -33.82 4.01
C LEU A 122 27.24 -34.27 2.56
N ALA A 123 28.15 -35.17 2.19
CA ALA A 123 28.36 -35.59 0.80
C ALA A 123 27.10 -36.13 0.07
N SER A 124 26.07 -36.55 0.79
CA SER A 124 24.78 -37.00 0.22
C SER A 124 23.78 -35.88 -0.09
N THR A 125 23.93 -34.69 0.52
CA THR A 125 22.97 -33.57 0.38
C THR A 125 23.65 -32.26 -0.04
N THR A 126 24.95 -32.13 0.17
CA THR A 126 25.75 -31.01 -0.32
C THR A 126 25.88 -31.15 -1.82
N ALA A 127 25.28 -30.21 -2.56
CA ALA A 127 25.41 -30.23 -4.01
C ALA A 127 26.89 -30.01 -4.38
N ASN A 128 27.41 -30.84 -5.28
CA ASN A 128 28.67 -30.55 -5.93
C ASN A 128 28.45 -29.35 -6.85
N PHE A 129 29.19 -28.28 -6.62
CA PHE A 129 29.21 -27.20 -7.60
C PHE A 129 29.99 -27.65 -8.84
N PRO A 130 29.66 -27.09 -10.02
CA PRO A 130 30.47 -27.31 -11.21
C PRO A 130 31.93 -26.97 -10.90
N SER A 131 32.86 -27.87 -11.24
CA SER A 131 34.31 -27.73 -11.02
C SER A 131 34.85 -28.01 -9.60
N THR A 132 34.06 -28.51 -8.66
CA THR A 132 34.58 -28.99 -7.35
C THR A 132 34.56 -30.52 -7.27
N THR A 133 35.66 -31.12 -6.84
CA THR A 133 35.78 -32.58 -6.62
C THR A 133 35.38 -33.02 -5.20
N THR A 134 35.12 -32.06 -4.32
CA THR A 134 34.73 -32.29 -2.92
C THR A 134 33.45 -31.49 -2.62
N PRO A 135 32.37 -32.14 -2.15
CA PRO A 135 31.18 -31.45 -1.68
C PRO A 135 31.56 -30.61 -0.47
N SER A 136 31.36 -29.28 -0.55
CA SER A 136 31.56 -28.39 0.60
C SER A 136 30.52 -27.27 0.59
N GLU A 137 29.77 -27.16 1.68
CA GLU A 137 28.74 -26.16 1.89
C GLU A 137 29.30 -24.73 2.00
N PRO A 138 30.44 -24.47 2.67
CA PRO A 138 31.08 -23.16 2.60
C PRO A 138 31.43 -22.73 1.16
N LEU A 139 32.02 -23.63 0.36
CA LEU A 139 32.33 -23.33 -1.05
C LEU A 139 31.05 -23.15 -1.88
N ALA A 140 30.01 -23.92 -1.58
CA ALA A 140 28.71 -23.78 -2.20
C ALA A 140 28.09 -22.39 -1.96
N VAL A 141 28.10 -21.95 -0.71
CA VAL A 141 27.61 -20.62 -0.34
C VAL A 141 28.47 -19.53 -0.97
N GLU A 142 29.79 -19.65 -0.95
CA GLU A 142 30.70 -18.69 -1.60
C GLU A 142 30.39 -18.54 -3.10
N GLN A 143 30.18 -19.65 -3.81
CA GLN A 143 29.82 -19.61 -5.22
C GLN A 143 28.43 -19.00 -5.45
N LEU A 144 27.41 -19.35 -4.64
CA LEU A 144 26.09 -18.72 -4.74
C LEU A 144 26.14 -17.22 -4.46
N CYS A 145 27.00 -16.81 -3.53
CA CYS A 145 27.21 -15.44 -3.13
C CYS A 145 28.01 -14.62 -4.17
N ALA A 146 28.71 -15.28 -5.10
CA ALA A 146 29.48 -14.60 -6.14
C ALA A 146 28.59 -13.66 -6.98
N ALA A 147 29.13 -12.50 -7.36
CA ALA A 147 28.37 -11.45 -8.03
C ALA A 147 27.71 -11.91 -9.35
N ASN A 148 28.36 -12.83 -10.08
CA ASN A 148 27.83 -13.45 -11.29
C ASN A 148 26.62 -14.36 -11.04
N ASN A 149 26.43 -14.84 -9.80
CA ASN A 149 25.34 -15.71 -9.39
C ASN A 149 24.21 -14.96 -8.66
N ASN A 150 24.26 -13.63 -8.60
CA ASN A 150 23.25 -12.78 -7.95
C ASN A 150 21.81 -13.11 -8.38
N THR A 151 21.59 -13.35 -9.68
CA THR A 151 20.27 -13.76 -10.19
C THR A 151 19.86 -15.13 -9.65
N ALA A 152 20.75 -16.12 -9.67
CA ALA A 152 20.46 -17.45 -9.14
C ALA A 152 20.19 -17.41 -7.63
N PHE A 153 20.97 -16.61 -6.89
CA PHE A 153 20.78 -16.37 -5.46
C PHE A 153 19.40 -15.75 -5.16
N LEU A 154 18.99 -14.69 -5.86
CA LEU A 154 17.72 -14.01 -5.56
C LEU A 154 16.47 -14.65 -6.18
N THR A 155 16.60 -15.49 -7.21
CA THR A 155 15.45 -16.05 -7.93
C THR A 155 14.47 -16.81 -7.01
N PRO A 156 14.91 -17.67 -6.06
CA PRO A 156 13.98 -18.33 -5.16
C PRO A 156 13.24 -17.35 -4.24
N PHE A 157 13.94 -16.32 -3.73
CA PHE A 157 13.30 -15.27 -2.94
C PHE A 157 12.29 -14.47 -3.78
N GLN A 158 12.67 -14.05 -4.99
CA GLN A 158 11.78 -13.34 -5.90
C GLN A 158 10.53 -14.17 -6.25
N THR A 159 10.70 -15.47 -6.49
CA THR A 159 9.60 -16.39 -6.80
C THR A 159 8.62 -16.47 -5.63
N ALA A 160 9.13 -16.63 -4.41
CA ALA A 160 8.30 -16.66 -3.22
C ALA A 160 7.57 -15.32 -3.00
N VAL A 161 8.22 -14.19 -3.23
CA VAL A 161 7.58 -12.86 -3.18
C VAL A 161 6.50 -12.72 -4.24
N ASN A 162 6.72 -13.21 -5.47
CA ASN A 162 5.74 -13.15 -6.54
C ASN A 162 4.52 -14.07 -6.29
N ALA A 163 4.67 -15.11 -5.46
CA ALA A 163 3.58 -15.99 -5.07
C ALA A 163 2.66 -15.39 -3.99
N ILE A 164 3.10 -14.36 -3.25
CA ILE A 164 2.24 -13.64 -2.31
C ILE A 164 1.08 -12.98 -3.09
N PRO A 165 -0.16 -12.97 -2.58
CA PRO A 165 -1.25 -12.20 -3.18
C PRO A 165 -0.88 -10.73 -3.44
N GLN A 166 -1.47 -10.14 -4.48
CA GLN A 166 -1.30 -8.72 -4.77
C GLN A 166 -2.01 -7.87 -3.71
N PRO A 167 -1.46 -6.71 -3.31
CA PRO A 167 -2.13 -5.81 -2.37
C PRO A 167 -3.42 -5.24 -2.98
N ALA A 168 -4.40 -4.91 -2.13
CA ALA A 168 -5.65 -4.32 -2.57
C ALA A 168 -5.38 -2.96 -3.24
N ASN A 169 -6.02 -2.72 -4.40
CA ASN A 169 -5.94 -1.46 -5.16
C ASN A 169 -4.52 -1.09 -5.66
N ALA A 170 -3.54 -1.97 -5.54
CA ALA A 170 -2.20 -1.75 -6.04
C ALA A 170 -1.64 -3.00 -6.72
N THR A 171 -0.64 -2.81 -7.58
CA THR A 171 0.12 -3.89 -8.20
C THR A 171 1.55 -3.86 -7.69
N ARG A 172 2.03 -5.00 -7.22
CA ARG A 172 3.43 -5.27 -6.87
C ARG A 172 4.16 -5.87 -8.06
N THR A 173 5.30 -5.27 -8.40
CA THR A 173 6.29 -5.84 -9.31
C THR A 173 7.63 -5.98 -8.60
N THR A 174 8.46 -6.92 -9.06
CA THR A 174 9.77 -7.20 -8.48
C THR A 174 10.86 -7.20 -9.53
N SER A 175 12.05 -6.74 -9.16
CA SER A 175 13.22 -6.75 -10.01
C SER A 175 14.47 -7.06 -9.18
N ILE A 176 15.25 -8.04 -9.63
CA ILE A 176 16.57 -8.32 -9.07
C ILE A 176 17.52 -7.19 -9.46
N GLN A 177 18.14 -6.59 -8.46
CA GLN A 177 19.18 -5.57 -8.62
C GLN A 177 20.54 -6.17 -8.30
N PRO A 178 21.65 -5.49 -8.65
CA PRO A 178 22.98 -5.87 -8.17
C PRO A 178 23.05 -5.93 -6.63
N GLU A 179 24.13 -6.52 -6.11
CA GLU A 179 24.41 -6.55 -4.66
C GLU A 179 23.34 -7.26 -3.81
N ARG A 180 22.70 -8.30 -4.38
CA ARG A 180 21.75 -9.17 -3.65
C ARG A 180 20.54 -8.40 -3.10
N ILE A 181 20.12 -7.36 -3.84
CA ILE A 181 18.93 -6.54 -3.55
C ILE A 181 17.75 -6.98 -4.43
N LEU A 182 16.59 -7.22 -3.81
CA LEU A 182 15.31 -7.31 -4.51
C LEU A 182 14.59 -5.96 -4.42
N ARG A 183 14.39 -5.28 -5.55
CA ARG A 183 13.55 -4.09 -5.61
C ARG A 183 12.10 -4.49 -5.79
N VAL A 184 11.25 -4.02 -4.89
CA VAL A 184 9.79 -4.20 -4.92
C VAL A 184 9.14 -2.85 -5.21
N THR A 185 8.33 -2.77 -6.25
CA THR A 185 7.64 -1.54 -6.65
C THR A 185 6.14 -1.75 -6.55
N PHE A 186 5.45 -0.82 -5.89
CA PHE A 186 4.00 -0.79 -5.77
C PHE A 186 3.44 0.36 -6.58
N THR A 187 2.42 0.04 -7.35
CA THR A 187 1.79 0.93 -8.32
C THR A 187 0.29 1.00 -8.06
N ASP A 188 -0.28 2.21 -8.00
CA ASP A 188 -1.72 2.40 -7.79
C ASP A 188 -2.51 2.06 -9.06
N ASN A 189 -3.44 1.12 -8.93
CA ASN A 189 -4.26 0.66 -10.05
C ASN A 189 -5.38 1.64 -10.42
N ASN A 190 -5.70 2.59 -9.54
CA ASN A 190 -6.80 3.55 -9.73
C ASN A 190 -6.32 4.89 -10.31
N LEU A 191 -5.03 5.21 -10.18
CA LEU A 191 -4.45 6.49 -10.60
C LEU A 191 -3.35 6.28 -11.64
N SER A 192 -3.75 5.86 -12.85
CA SER A 192 -2.88 5.80 -14.04
C SER A 192 -1.59 5.01 -13.85
N ASN A 193 -1.60 3.98 -13.00
CA ASN A 193 -0.41 3.19 -12.67
C ASN A 193 0.76 4.05 -12.14
N ARG A 194 0.45 5.03 -11.29
CA ARG A 194 1.45 5.81 -10.58
C ARG A 194 2.19 4.93 -9.56
N VAL A 195 3.52 4.99 -9.54
CA VAL A 195 4.33 4.40 -8.48
C VAL A 195 4.03 5.10 -7.16
N VAL A 196 3.55 4.34 -6.18
CA VAL A 196 3.21 4.83 -4.85
C VAL A 196 4.25 4.46 -3.81
N ARG A 197 5.02 3.38 -4.03
CA ARG A 197 6.08 2.97 -3.12
C ARG A 197 7.13 2.12 -3.83
N VAL A 198 8.39 2.28 -3.44
CA VAL A 198 9.50 1.43 -3.86
C VAL A 198 10.28 1.03 -2.61
N GLU A 199 10.58 -0.25 -2.48
CA GLU A 199 11.36 -0.79 -1.36
C GLU A 199 12.49 -1.68 -1.90
N ASN A 200 13.69 -1.48 -1.39
CA ASN A 200 14.84 -2.34 -1.67
C ASN A 200 15.00 -3.29 -0.49
N ILE A 201 14.89 -4.60 -0.75
CA ILE A 201 14.88 -5.63 0.29
C ILE A 201 16.10 -6.51 0.10
N ILE A 202 16.93 -6.57 1.14
CA ILE A 202 18.10 -7.43 1.23
C ILE A 202 17.73 -8.58 2.18
N PRO A 203 17.67 -9.84 1.70
CA PRO A 203 17.42 -10.98 2.57
C PRO A 203 18.60 -11.17 3.53
N GLN A 204 18.33 -11.68 4.73
CA GLN A 204 19.34 -11.72 5.80
C GLN A 204 20.55 -12.59 5.43
N MET A 205 20.33 -13.67 4.67
CA MET A 205 21.38 -14.50 4.07
C MET A 205 22.43 -13.70 3.29
N ALA A 206 22.04 -12.61 2.61
CA ALA A 206 22.97 -11.84 1.79
C ALA A 206 24.06 -11.14 2.61
N TYR A 207 23.86 -10.92 3.91
CA TYR A 207 24.90 -10.38 4.80
C TYR A 207 25.98 -11.40 5.17
N PHE A 208 25.69 -12.69 4.97
CA PHE A 208 26.65 -13.79 5.18
C PHE A 208 27.41 -14.15 3.92
N CYS A 209 27.16 -13.42 2.83
CA CYS A 209 27.93 -13.55 1.61
C CYS A 209 29.19 -12.66 1.67
N PRO A 210 30.39 -13.22 1.46
CA PRO A 210 31.63 -12.45 1.39
C PRO A 210 31.66 -11.49 0.19
#